data_AF-A0A352VRE3-F1
#
_entry.id   AF-A0A352VRE3-F1
#
_cell.length_a   1.000
_cell.length_b   1.000
_cell.length_c   1.000
_cell.angle_alpha   90.00
_cell.angle_beta   90.00
_cell.angle_gamma   90.00
#
_symmetry.space_group_name_H-M   'P 1'
#
loop_
_entity.id
_entity.type
_entity.pdbx_description
1 polymer ?
#
loop_
_entity_poly.entity_id
_entity_poly.type
_entity_poly.pdbx_seq_one_letter_code
_entity_poly.pdbx_strand_id
1 'polypeptide(L)' 'ERFTRVDDNTLLYEFRIDDPTTYTQPWGGEIPLNRFADQLYEYACHEGNYALGNILSGARYEERQAGRNQPEQR' A
#
# COMPACT_ATOMS: atom_id res chain seq x y z
N GLU A 1 -4.04 -14.06 -15.87
CA GLU A 1 -3.47 -14.55 -14.61
C GLU A 1 -3.64 -16.06 -14.52
N ARG A 2 -2.63 -16.79 -14.05
CA ARG A 2 -2.69 -18.26 -13.86
C ARG A 2 -1.93 -18.66 -12.59
N PHE A 3 -2.52 -19.58 -11.83
CA PHE A 3 -1.88 -20.22 -10.67
C PHE A 3 -1.75 -21.71 -10.92
N THR A 4 -0.52 -22.22 -10.84
CA THR A 4 -0.22 -23.63 -11.10
C THR A 4 0.56 -24.19 -9.92
N ARG A 5 0.04 -25.24 -9.26
CA ARG A 5 0.83 -25.97 -8.25
C ARG A 5 1.84 -26.85 -8.98
N VAL A 6 3.13 -26.55 -8.83
CA VAL A 6 4.21 -27.25 -9.54
C VAL A 6 4.84 -28.36 -8.70
N ASP A 7 4.71 -28.28 -7.38
CA ASP A 7 5.10 -29.32 -6.43
C ASP A 7 4.32 -29.16 -5.09
N ASP A 8 4.71 -29.88 -4.04
CA ASP A 8 4.00 -29.83 -2.77
C ASP A 8 4.12 -28.50 -2.00
N ASN A 9 5.19 -27.76 -2.27
CA ASN A 9 5.59 -26.56 -1.56
C ASN A 9 5.59 -25.31 -2.45
N THR A 10 5.31 -25.41 -3.75
CA THR A 10 5.42 -24.26 -4.66
C THR A 10 4.16 -24.08 -5.50
N LEU A 11 3.61 -22.86 -5.48
CA LEU A 11 2.60 -22.38 -6.40
C LEU A 11 3.26 -21.38 -7.36
N LEU A 12 3.31 -21.71 -8.65
CA LEU A 12 3.77 -20.78 -9.68
C LEU A 12 2.63 -19.83 -10.03
N TYR A 13 2.85 -18.54 -9.80
CA TYR A 13 1.97 -17.47 -10.21
C TYR A 13 2.50 -16.84 -11.51
N GLU A 14 1.67 -16.82 -12.55
CA GLU A 14 2.00 -16.27 -13.87
C GLU A 14 1.02 -15.14 -14.24
N PHE A 15 1.55 -14.01 -14.73
CA PHE A 15 0.74 -12.91 -15.24
C PHE A 15 1.26 -12.40 -16.59
N ARG A 16 0.33 -11.82 -17.35
CA ARG A 16 0.60 -11.14 -18.61
C ARG A 16 -0.17 -9.84 -18.61
N ILE A 17 0.51 -8.76 -18.96
CA ILE A 17 -0.03 -7.43 -19.18
C ILE A 17 -0.03 -7.17 -20.68
N ASP A 18 -1.23 -6.94 -21.20
CA ASP A 18 -1.47 -6.60 -22.60
C ASP A 18 -2.18 -5.24 -22.63
N ASP A 19 -1.38 -4.19 -22.55
CA ASP A 19 -1.86 -2.79 -22.59
C ASP A 19 -1.00 -1.98 -23.57
N PRO A 20 -1.44 -1.85 -24.83
CA PRO A 20 -0.72 -1.10 -25.85
C PRO A 20 -0.81 0.43 -25.67
N THR A 21 -1.66 0.93 -24.77
CA THR A 21 -1.73 2.37 -24.46
C THR A 21 -0.62 2.79 -23.51
N THR A 22 -0.15 1.86 -22.68
CA THR A 22 0.91 2.09 -21.68
C THR A 22 2.27 1.53 -22.11
N TYR A 23 2.29 0.38 -22.81
CA TYR A 23 3.52 -0.36 -23.11
C TYR A 23 3.73 -0.62 -24.61
N THR A 24 4.99 -0.72 -25.04
CA THR A 24 5.37 -0.95 -26.45
C THR A 24 5.20 -2.39 -26.92
N GLN A 25 5.10 -3.33 -25.97
CA GLN A 25 4.83 -4.74 -26.23
C GLN A 25 4.19 -5.38 -24.99
N PRO A 26 3.41 -6.47 -25.16
CA PRO A 26 2.95 -7.25 -24.04
C PRO A 26 4.13 -7.83 -23.26
N TRP A 27 4.03 -7.80 -21.94
CA TRP A 27 5.04 -8.35 -21.05
C TRP A 27 4.36 -9.08 -19.91
N GLY A 28 5.14 -9.84 -19.15
CA GLY A 28 4.61 -10.63 -18.05
C GLY A 28 5.73 -11.03 -17.11
N GLY A 29 5.35 -11.84 -16.13
CA GLY A 29 6.29 -12.37 -15.16
C GLY A 29 5.76 -13.61 -14.49
N GLU A 30 6.67 -14.29 -13.81
CA GLU A 30 6.41 -15.48 -13.03
C GLU A 30 6.96 -15.27 -11.62
N ILE A 31 6.18 -15.67 -10.63
CA ILE A 31 6.54 -15.58 -9.21
C ILE A 31 6.32 -16.96 -8.59
N PRO A 32 7.38 -17.67 -8.19
CA PRO A 32 7.25 -18.88 -7.40
C PRO A 32 6.87 -18.50 -5.96
N LEU A 33 5.65 -18.82 -5.56
CA LEU A 33 5.16 -18.63 -4.21
C LEU A 33 5.43 -19.90 -3.40
N ASN A 34 6.31 -19.77 -2.41
CA ASN A 34 6.60 -20.85 -1.48
C ASN A 34 5.45 -21.01 -0.47
N ARG A 35 5.11 -22.25 -0.16
CA ARG A 35 4.17 -22.62 0.90
C ARG A 35 4.65 -21.98 2.20
N PHE A 36 3.75 -21.23 2.82
CA PHE A 36 3.97 -20.58 4.09
C PHE A 36 3.11 -21.24 5.16
N ALA A 37 3.68 -21.49 6.33
CA ALA A 37 3.03 -22.22 7.43
C ALA A 37 2.53 -21.26 8.54
N ASP A 38 1.94 -20.14 8.13
CA ASP A 38 1.33 -19.16 9.03
C ASP A 38 0.12 -18.51 8.35
N GLN A 39 -0.60 -17.66 9.08
CA GLN A 39 -1.74 -16.92 8.56
C GLN A 39 -1.28 -15.87 7.55
N LEU A 40 -1.83 -15.93 6.35
CA LEU A 40 -1.69 -14.87 5.36
C LEU A 40 -2.75 -13.80 5.66
N TYR A 41 -2.31 -12.69 6.26
CA TYR A 41 -3.18 -11.54 6.47
C TYR A 41 -3.17 -10.67 5.22
N GLU A 42 -4.35 -10.23 4.78
CA GLU A 42 -4.47 -9.25 3.72
C GLU A 42 -3.77 -7.96 4.15
N TYR A 43 -2.78 -7.53 3.36
CA TYR A 43 -2.25 -6.18 3.48
C TYR A 43 -3.18 -5.24 2.71
N ALA A 44 -4.30 -4.86 3.32
CA ALA A 44 -5.20 -3.85 2.78
C ALA A 44 -4.45 -2.52 2.73
N CYS A 45 -3.92 -2.22 1.55
CA CYS A 45 -3.02 -1.12 1.29
C CYS A 45 -3.75 0.21 1.55
N HIS A 46 -3.53 0.82 2.72
CA HIS A 46 -3.85 2.22 3.02
C HIS A 46 -5.33 2.63 3.14
N GLU A 47 -6.28 1.75 2.88
CA GLU A 47 -7.70 2.06 3.07
C GLU A 47 -7.99 2.20 4.57
N GLY A 48 -8.15 3.46 5.03
CA GLY A 48 -8.31 3.79 6.46
C GLY A 48 -7.03 4.23 7.18
N ASN A 49 -5.92 4.49 6.48
CA ASN A 49 -4.76 5.11 7.12
C ASN A 49 -4.98 6.62 7.36
N TYR A 50 -5.55 6.95 8.51
CA TYR A 50 -5.77 8.34 8.96
C TYR A 50 -4.56 8.95 9.68
N ALA A 51 -3.43 8.25 9.77
CA ALA A 51 -2.30 8.69 10.58
C ALA A 51 -1.77 10.06 10.12
N LEU A 52 -1.57 10.25 8.81
CA LEU A 52 -1.07 11.53 8.29
C LEU A 52 -2.08 12.67 8.50
N GLY A 53 -3.38 12.41 8.24
CA GLY A 53 -4.44 13.41 8.47
C GLY A 53 -4.55 13.82 9.94
N ASN A 54 -4.44 12.85 10.86
CA ASN A 54 -4.51 13.09 12.30
C ASN A 54 -3.29 13.87 12.82
N ILE A 55 -2.08 13.52 12.35
CA ILE A 55 -0.83 14.22 12.71
C ILE A 55 -0.92 15.70 12.32
N LEU A 56 -1.32 15.97 11.07
CA LEU A 56 -1.46 17.36 10.59
C LEU A 56 -2.56 18.12 11.34
N SER A 57 -3.68 17.45 11.67
CA SER A 57 -4.76 18.05 12.44
C SER A 57 -4.32 18.46 13.86
N GLY A 58 -3.49 17.62 14.51
CA GLY A 58 -2.88 17.92 15.80
C GLY A 58 -1.95 19.14 15.73
N ALA A 59 -1.04 19.19 14.76
CA ALA A 59 -0.15 20.34 14.57
C ALA A 59 -0.92 21.66 14.37
N ARG A 60 -2.00 21.65 13.56
CA ARG A 60 -2.85 22.84 13.36
C ARG A 60 -3.61 23.24 14.61
N TYR A 61 -3.95 22.29 15.48
CA TYR A 61 -4.55 22.61 16.77
C TYR A 61 -3.54 23.33 17.68
N GLU A 62 -2.31 22.83 17.77
CA GLU A 62 -1.24 23.45 18.57
C GLU A 62 -0.93 24.88 18.11
N GLU A 63 -0.82 25.12 16.80
CA GLU A 63 -0.61 26.46 16.24
C GLU A 63 -1.73 27.44 16.59
N ARG A 64 -3.00 27.01 16.54
CA ARG A 64 -4.14 27.85 16.93
C ARG A 64 -4.12 28.20 18.40
N GLN A 65 -3.73 27.26 19.26
CA GLN A 65 -3.62 27.50 20.69
C GLN A 65 -2.45 28.45 20.99
N ALA A 66 -1.32 28.30 20.29
CA ALA A 66 -0.20 29.23 20.39
C ALA A 66 -0.58 30.65 19.93
N GLY A 67 -1.32 30.80 18.84
CA GLY A 67 -1.80 32.10 18.36
C GLY A 67 -2.84 32.75 19.27
N ARG A 68 -3.70 31.97 19.94
CA ARG A 68 -4.65 32.48 20.96
C ARG A 68 -3.97 32.87 22.26
N ASN A 69 -2.88 32.20 22.60
CA ASN A 69 -2.10 32.45 23.82
C ASN A 69 -0.98 33.49 23.61
N GLN A 70 -0.85 34.07 22.41
CA GLN A 70 -0.05 35.28 22.24
C GLN A 70 -0.84 36.46 22.80
N PRO A 71 -0.38 37.12 23.88
CA PRO A 71 -0.96 38.39 24.28
C PRO A 71 -0.77 39.35 23.11
N GLU A 72 -1.83 40.08 22.74
CA GLU A 72 -1.80 41.10 21.69
C GLU A 72 -0.55 41.97 21.86
N GLN A 73 0.47 41.69 21.05
CA GLN A 73 1.64 42.56 20.93
C GLN A 73 1.16 43.78 20.14
N ARG A 74 0.82 44.80 20.92
CA ARG A 74 0.52 46.17 20.53
C ARG A 74 1.62 46.78 19.66
#